data_AF-A0A914Y066-F1
#
_entry.id   AF-A0A914Y066-F1
#
_cell.length_a   1.000
_cell.length_b   1.000
_cell.length_c   1.000
_cell.angle_alpha   90.00
_cell.angle_beta   90.00
_cell.angle_gamma   90.00
#
_symmetry.space_group_name_H-M   'P 1'
#
loop_
_entity.id
_entity.type
_entity.pdbx_description
1 polymer ?
#
loop_
_entity_poly.entity_id
_entity_poly.type
_entity_poly.pdbx_seq_one_letter_code
_entity_poly.pdbx_strand_id
1 'polypeptide(L)'
;MPLRHLIAVMDEHPELYQNLRTKLQIFTVENMFHMIPTIEDNLRKSTNEMFKSPGLSVEALPSITELSSIIQGLPKTIKLCEKIIQQLENLSVVQLAEFYQPISQLISKTLDSNILPQTILLRIVPLFNAIETIVPQRLYVETLKQWFLNADKHIQLGIIEHEFLVQEPTRVLRVDERVLQSPKHFQLLLNILEFYLKAARSYQKMVKAKYLSKFTSDK
;
A
#
# COMPACT_ATOMS: atom_id res chain seq x y z
N MET A 1 9.33 9.25 -5.03
CA MET A 1 8.51 9.26 -6.27
C MET A 1 7.94 7.86 -6.46
N PRO A 2 6.63 7.67 -6.74
CA PRO A 2 6.01 6.35 -6.80
C PRO A 2 6.29 5.65 -8.14
N LEU A 3 7.40 4.91 -8.23
CA LEU A 3 7.83 4.26 -9.47
C LEU A 3 6.80 3.28 -10.05
N ARG A 4 6.11 2.52 -9.19
CA ARG A 4 5.02 1.61 -9.62
C ARG A 4 3.85 2.36 -10.25
N HIS A 5 3.49 3.52 -9.71
CA HIS A 5 2.46 4.39 -10.29
C HIS A 5 2.89 4.93 -11.65
N LEU A 6 4.14 5.39 -11.79
CA LEU A 6 4.65 5.83 -13.10
C LEU A 6 4.64 4.70 -14.13
N ILE A 7 5.07 3.50 -13.74
CA ILE A 7 5.01 2.32 -14.61
C ILE A 7 3.56 2.00 -14.97
N ALA A 8 2.63 2.06 -14.03
CA ALA A 8 1.21 1.81 -14.28
C ALA A 8 0.58 2.84 -15.24
N VAL A 9 0.88 4.13 -15.07
CA VAL A 9 0.42 5.19 -16.00
C VAL A 9 1.04 5.00 -17.38
N MET A 10 2.31 4.57 -17.46
CA MET A 10 2.94 4.23 -18.74
C MET A 10 2.32 2.98 -19.39
N ASP A 11 1.86 2.01 -18.58
CA ASP A 11 1.16 0.82 -19.07
C ASP A 11 -0.23 1.14 -19.63
N GLU A 12 -0.90 2.21 -19.16
CA GLU A 12 -2.17 2.69 -19.73
C GLU A 12 -2.02 3.35 -21.12
N HIS A 13 -0.82 3.85 -21.44
CA HIS A 13 -0.53 4.53 -22.72
C HIS A 13 0.80 4.04 -23.34
N PRO A 14 0.89 2.77 -23.75
CA PRO A 14 2.15 2.15 -24.18
C PRO A 14 2.77 2.82 -25.41
N GLU A 15 1.93 3.31 -26.33
CA GLU A 15 2.31 4.02 -27.56
C GLU A 15 3.19 5.26 -27.27
N LEU A 16 2.91 5.96 -26.16
CA LEU A 16 3.57 7.24 -25.85
C LEU A 16 4.90 7.07 -25.11
N TYR A 17 5.11 5.93 -24.43
CA TYR A 17 6.19 5.78 -23.45
C TYR A 17 7.09 4.56 -23.68
N GLN A 18 6.97 3.82 -24.78
CA GLN A 18 7.65 2.52 -25.00
C GLN A 18 9.16 2.52 -24.66
N ASN A 19 9.90 3.54 -25.12
CA ASN A 19 11.34 3.66 -24.88
C ASN A 19 11.68 4.02 -23.43
N LEU A 20 10.90 4.91 -22.81
CA LEU A 20 11.10 5.34 -21.43
C LEU A 20 10.71 4.23 -20.45
N ARG A 21 9.61 3.54 -20.73
CA ARG A 21 9.08 2.40 -19.99
C ARG A 21 10.12 1.29 -19.85
N THR A 22 10.73 0.86 -20.96
CA THR A 22 11.73 -0.21 -20.96
C THR A 22 12.94 0.16 -20.11
N LYS A 23 13.45 1.40 -20.25
CA LYS A 23 14.56 1.90 -19.44
C LYS A 23 14.21 1.96 -17.96
N LEU A 24 13.02 2.45 -17.61
CA LEU A 24 12.55 2.55 -16.24
C LEU A 24 12.36 1.17 -15.59
N GLN A 25 11.86 0.19 -16.34
CA GLN A 25 11.72 -1.19 -15.88
C GLN A 25 13.09 -1.81 -15.60
N ILE A 26 14.05 -1.73 -16.53
CA ILE A 26 15.41 -2.23 -16.34
C ILE A 26 16.05 -1.58 -15.10
N PHE A 27 15.97 -0.25 -14.99
CA PHE A 27 16.47 0.47 -13.82
C PHE A 27 15.84 -0.02 -12.51
N THR A 28 14.53 -0.29 -12.52
CA THR A 28 13.81 -0.79 -11.34
C THR A 28 14.25 -2.20 -10.98
N VAL A 29 14.47 -3.10 -11.95
CA VAL A 29 15.02 -4.45 -11.73
C VAL A 29 16.39 -4.40 -11.08
N GLU A 30 17.26 -3.52 -11.56
CA GLU A 30 18.64 -3.48 -11.11
C GLU A 30 18.80 -2.88 -9.70
N ASN A 31 17.99 -1.85 -9.39
CA ASN A 31 18.18 -1.00 -8.21
C ASN A 31 17.10 -1.17 -7.13
N MET A 32 15.86 -1.50 -7.51
CA MET A 32 14.69 -1.50 -6.62
C MET A 32 13.75 -2.66 -6.94
N PHE A 33 14.27 -3.89 -6.95
CA PHE A 33 13.50 -5.07 -7.36
C PHE A 33 12.24 -5.32 -6.50
N HIS A 34 12.23 -4.84 -5.26
CA HIS A 34 11.05 -4.85 -4.38
C HIS A 34 9.88 -4.02 -4.93
N MET A 35 10.15 -3.08 -5.86
CA MET A 35 9.14 -2.26 -6.54
C MET A 35 8.62 -2.91 -7.83
N ILE A 36 9.07 -4.09 -8.23
CA ILE A 36 8.53 -4.78 -9.41
C ILE A 36 7.23 -5.50 -9.04
N PRO A 37 6.16 -5.36 -9.86
CA PRO A 37 4.95 -6.17 -9.70
C PRO A 37 5.29 -7.67 -9.73
N THR A 38 4.91 -8.40 -8.70
CA THR A 38 5.06 -9.86 -8.68
C THR A 38 4.05 -10.53 -9.62
N ILE A 39 4.25 -11.83 -9.91
CA ILE A 39 3.25 -12.62 -10.64
C ILE A 39 1.90 -12.57 -9.92
N GLU A 40 1.90 -12.60 -8.59
CA GLU A 40 0.70 -12.45 -7.77
C GLU A 40 0.05 -11.07 -7.94
N ASP A 41 0.84 -9.98 -8.03
CA ASP A 41 0.31 -8.64 -8.30
C ASP A 41 -0.41 -8.58 -9.66
N ASN A 42 0.12 -9.25 -10.68
CA ASN A 42 -0.49 -9.31 -12.02
C ASN A 42 -1.75 -10.18 -12.04
N LEU A 43 -1.77 -11.30 -11.31
CA LEU A 43 -2.96 -12.12 -11.14
C LEU A 43 -4.08 -11.33 -10.43
N ARG A 44 -3.73 -10.53 -9.41
CA ARG A 44 -4.68 -9.66 -8.70
C ARG A 44 -5.23 -8.54 -9.59
N LYS A 45 -4.41 -7.96 -10.48
CA LYS A 45 -4.89 -6.99 -11.49
C LYS A 45 -5.95 -7.61 -12.41
N SER A 46 -5.71 -8.82 -12.92
CA SER A 46 -6.67 -9.53 -13.78
C SER A 46 -8.00 -9.82 -13.07
N THR A 47 -7.97 -10.22 -11.80
CA THR A 47 -9.21 -10.39 -11.02
C THR A 47 -9.92 -9.07 -10.72
N ASN A 48 -9.17 -7.97 -10.56
CA ASN A 48 -9.75 -6.67 -10.25
C ASN A 48 -10.40 -6.00 -11.47
N GLU A 49 -9.91 -6.26 -12.68
CA GLU A 49 -10.55 -5.81 -13.93
C GLU A 49 -11.93 -6.43 -14.17
N MET A 50 -12.21 -7.60 -13.57
CA MET A 50 -13.52 -8.24 -13.64
C MET A 50 -14.61 -7.53 -12.80
N PHE A 51 -14.25 -6.59 -11.90
CA PHE A 51 -15.23 -5.82 -11.12
C PHE A 51 -15.75 -4.57 -11.84
N LYS A 52 -15.32 -4.28 -13.07
CA LYS A 52 -15.83 -3.15 -13.86
C LYS A 52 -17.26 -3.42 -14.30
N SER A 53 -18.22 -3.06 -13.47
CA SER A 53 -19.63 -2.96 -13.86
C SER A 53 -19.85 -1.59 -14.54
N PRO A 54 -20.22 -1.52 -15.83
CA PRO A 54 -20.54 -0.26 -16.46
C PRO A 54 -21.91 0.20 -15.97
N GLY A 55 -21.98 1.29 -15.20
CA GLY A 55 -23.21 2.07 -15.07
C GLY A 55 -23.79 2.30 -13.68
N LEU A 56 -22.98 2.70 -12.70
CA LEU A 56 -23.52 3.34 -11.48
C LEU A 56 -23.23 4.84 -11.52
N SER A 57 -24.30 5.62 -11.36
CA SER A 57 -24.31 7.09 -11.33
C SER A 57 -23.20 7.62 -10.44
N VAL A 58 -22.43 8.58 -10.95
CA VAL A 58 -21.39 9.30 -10.22
C VAL A 58 -22.08 10.19 -9.18
N GLU A 59 -22.49 9.62 -8.05
CA GLU A 59 -22.56 10.39 -6.81
C GLU A 59 -21.13 10.94 -6.59
N ALA A 60 -21.01 12.25 -6.31
CA ALA A 60 -19.72 12.88 -6.11
C ALA A 60 -18.93 12.11 -5.04
N LEU A 61 -17.77 11.55 -5.42
CA LEU A 61 -16.91 10.86 -4.46
C LEU A 61 -16.50 11.86 -3.37
N PRO A 62 -16.53 11.44 -2.10
CA PRO A 62 -16.08 12.30 -1.01
C PRO A 62 -14.60 12.61 -1.17
N SER A 63 -14.20 13.81 -0.74
CA SER A 63 -12.78 14.15 -0.66
C SER A 63 -12.03 13.21 0.30
N ILE A 64 -10.72 13.07 0.14
CA ILE A 64 -9.86 12.25 1.03
C ILE A 64 -10.04 12.66 2.51
N THR A 65 -10.18 13.97 2.74
CA THR A 65 -10.43 14.55 4.07
C THR A 65 -11.81 14.21 4.62
N GLU A 66 -12.84 14.22 3.77
CA GLU A 66 -14.19 13.81 4.16
C GLU A 66 -14.23 12.32 4.50
N LEU A 67 -13.63 11.45 3.68
CA LEU A 67 -13.60 10.03 3.98
C LEU A 67 -12.85 9.75 5.30
N SER A 68 -11.74 10.44 5.53
CA SER A 68 -11.00 10.31 6.80
C SER A 68 -11.85 10.74 8.01
N SER A 69 -12.63 11.81 7.91
CA SER A 69 -13.49 12.27 9.01
C SER A 69 -14.67 11.30 9.24
N ILE A 70 -15.23 10.73 8.18
CA ILE A 70 -16.26 9.69 8.24
C ILE A 70 -15.73 8.46 8.99
N ILE A 71 -14.50 8.02 8.69
CA ILE A 71 -13.86 6.87 9.37
C ILE A 71 -13.61 7.17 10.85
N GLN A 72 -13.22 8.41 11.18
CA GLN A 72 -13.07 8.83 12.58
C GLN A 72 -14.39 8.83 13.35
N GLY A 73 -15.53 9.10 12.68
CA GLY A 73 -16.87 9.10 13.27
C GLY A 73 -17.49 7.72 13.51
N LEU A 74 -16.80 6.63 13.16
CA LEU A 74 -17.27 5.27 13.40
C LEU A 74 -17.42 4.98 14.91
N PRO A 75 -18.46 4.22 15.31
CA PRO A 75 -19.36 3.42 14.48
C PRO A 75 -20.60 4.16 13.93
N LYS A 76 -20.84 5.43 14.31
CA LYS A 76 -22.09 6.15 13.98
C LYS A 76 -22.29 6.34 12.47
N THR A 77 -21.20 6.40 11.72
CA THR A 77 -21.15 6.64 10.28
C THR A 77 -21.07 5.37 9.43
N ILE A 78 -21.30 4.18 10.01
CA ILE A 78 -21.04 2.89 9.34
C ILE A 78 -21.79 2.72 8.00
N LYS A 79 -23.08 3.07 7.94
CA LYS A 79 -23.87 2.97 6.70
C LYS A 79 -23.31 3.84 5.57
N LEU A 80 -22.81 5.02 5.92
CA LEU A 80 -22.21 5.95 4.97
C LEU A 80 -20.83 5.43 4.51
N CYS A 81 -20.05 4.87 5.43
CA CYS A 81 -18.78 4.21 5.12
C CYS A 81 -19.00 3.03 4.15
N GLU A 82 -20.00 2.18 4.37
CA GLU A 82 -20.32 1.05 3.49
C GLU A 82 -20.72 1.49 2.07
N LYS A 83 -21.48 2.58 1.95
CA LYS A 83 -21.83 3.19 0.66
C LYS A 83 -20.58 3.67 -0.08
N ILE A 84 -19.65 4.31 0.63
CA ILE A 84 -18.42 4.82 0.02
C ILE A 84 -17.49 3.68 -0.40
N ILE A 85 -17.37 2.61 0.42
CA ILE A 85 -16.61 1.41 0.02
C ILE A 85 -17.17 0.86 -1.30
N GLN A 86 -18.50 0.81 -1.46
CA GLN A 86 -19.13 0.38 -2.71
C GLN A 86 -18.77 1.27 -3.90
N GLN A 87 -18.63 2.58 -3.69
CA GLN A 87 -18.18 3.50 -4.73
C GLN A 87 -16.70 3.27 -5.07
N LEU A 88 -15.85 3.07 -4.06
CA LEU A 88 -14.41 2.81 -4.23
C LEU A 88 -14.13 1.50 -4.98
N GLU A 89 -14.97 0.48 -4.81
CA GLU A 89 -14.90 -0.79 -5.55
C GLU A 89 -15.03 -0.62 -7.07
N ASN A 90 -15.63 0.48 -7.54
CA ASN A 90 -15.81 0.77 -8.96
C ASN A 90 -14.71 1.65 -9.57
N LEU A 91 -13.75 2.15 -8.76
CA LEU A 91 -12.69 3.03 -9.25
C LEU A 91 -11.62 2.27 -10.04
N SER A 92 -10.95 2.97 -10.95
CA SER A 92 -9.71 2.46 -11.51
C SER A 92 -8.66 2.34 -10.40
N VAL A 93 -7.71 1.42 -10.56
CA VAL A 93 -6.65 1.20 -9.57
C VAL A 93 -5.77 2.46 -9.39
N VAL A 94 -5.63 3.27 -10.44
CA VAL A 94 -4.95 4.57 -10.40
C VAL A 94 -5.72 5.59 -9.56
N GLN A 95 -7.03 5.72 -9.74
CA GLN A 95 -7.88 6.61 -8.94
C GLN A 95 -7.95 6.15 -7.47
N LEU A 96 -8.06 4.85 -7.26
CA LEU A 96 -8.11 4.26 -5.93
C LEU A 96 -6.81 4.52 -5.13
N ALA A 97 -5.66 4.64 -5.81
CA ALA A 97 -4.37 4.91 -5.17
C ALA A 97 -4.33 6.25 -4.41
N GLU A 98 -5.18 7.22 -4.76
CA GLU A 98 -5.30 8.48 -4.04
C GLU A 98 -5.89 8.30 -2.63
N PHE A 99 -6.67 7.23 -2.42
CA PHE A 99 -7.36 6.92 -1.17
C PHE A 99 -6.55 6.01 -0.23
N TYR A 100 -5.24 5.85 -0.46
CA TYR A 100 -4.38 4.96 0.35
C TYR A 100 -4.44 5.27 1.86
N GLN A 101 -4.49 6.54 2.24
CA GLN A 101 -4.49 6.96 3.65
C GLN A 101 -5.82 6.62 4.35
N PRO A 102 -7.00 7.01 3.82
CA PRO A 102 -8.28 6.54 4.36
C PRO A 102 -8.41 5.02 4.42
N ILE A 103 -7.97 4.30 3.39
CA ILE A 103 -8.01 2.83 3.38
C ILE A 103 -7.13 2.23 4.49
N SER A 104 -5.95 2.80 4.74
CA SER A 104 -5.07 2.38 5.85
C SER A 104 -5.73 2.60 7.23
N GLN A 105 -6.41 3.73 7.42
CA GLN A 105 -7.17 4.02 8.63
C GLN A 105 -8.31 3.02 8.83
N LEU A 106 -9.05 2.74 7.76
CA LEU A 106 -10.20 1.86 7.79
C LEU A 106 -9.81 0.41 8.11
N ILE A 107 -8.74 -0.13 7.51
CA ILE A 107 -8.19 -1.44 7.90
C ILE A 107 -7.85 -1.46 9.39
N SER A 108 -7.21 -0.42 9.89
CA SER A 108 -6.81 -0.37 11.30
C SER A 108 -8.02 -0.32 12.24
N LYS A 109 -9.12 0.29 11.82
CA LYS A 109 -10.40 0.27 12.55
C LYS A 109 -11.06 -1.11 12.56
N THR A 110 -10.83 -1.95 11.55
CA THR A 110 -11.36 -3.33 11.55
C THR A 110 -10.65 -4.29 12.50
N LEU A 111 -9.57 -3.87 13.15
CA LEU A 111 -8.97 -4.60 14.28
C LEU A 111 -9.87 -4.57 15.53
N ASP A 112 -10.81 -3.63 15.61
CA ASP A 112 -11.79 -3.56 16.69
C ASP A 112 -13.16 -4.06 16.19
N SER A 113 -13.48 -5.31 16.52
CA SER A 113 -14.74 -5.95 16.14
C SER A 113 -15.98 -5.28 16.76
N ASN A 114 -15.81 -4.44 17.78
CA ASN A 114 -16.91 -3.66 18.35
C ASN A 114 -17.24 -2.42 17.49
N ILE A 115 -16.30 -1.98 16.64
CA ILE A 115 -16.45 -0.79 15.80
C ILE A 115 -16.91 -1.18 14.38
N LEU A 116 -16.33 -2.23 13.79
CA LEU A 116 -16.65 -2.68 12.44
C LEU A 116 -16.85 -4.20 12.35
N PRO A 117 -17.92 -4.67 11.68
CA PRO A 117 -18.09 -6.08 11.33
C PRO A 117 -16.94 -6.64 10.48
N GLN A 118 -16.60 -7.92 10.67
CA GLN A 118 -15.58 -8.60 9.86
C GLN A 118 -15.91 -8.67 8.36
N THR A 119 -17.19 -8.56 7.99
CA THR A 119 -17.62 -8.49 6.59
C THR A 119 -17.06 -7.27 5.86
N ILE A 120 -16.87 -6.16 6.57
CA ILE A 120 -16.27 -4.94 6.02
C ILE A 120 -14.79 -5.17 5.69
N LEU A 121 -14.05 -5.89 6.53
CA LEU A 121 -12.66 -6.26 6.26
C LEU A 121 -12.53 -7.06 4.96
N LEU A 122 -13.46 -7.96 4.66
CA LEU A 122 -13.46 -8.74 3.41
C LEU A 122 -13.59 -7.88 2.15
N ARG A 123 -14.25 -6.72 2.25
CA ARG A 123 -14.40 -5.76 1.14
C ARG A 123 -13.21 -4.82 1.01
N ILE A 124 -12.59 -4.43 2.13
CA ILE A 124 -11.47 -3.48 2.14
C ILE A 124 -10.16 -4.15 1.72
N VAL A 125 -9.92 -5.41 2.10
CA VAL A 125 -8.67 -6.11 1.74
C VAL A 125 -8.41 -6.12 0.23
N PRO A 126 -9.40 -6.40 -0.65
CA PRO A 126 -9.23 -6.24 -2.09
C PRO A 126 -8.82 -4.82 -2.52
N LEU A 127 -9.44 -3.78 -1.95
CA LEU A 127 -9.09 -2.39 -2.25
C LEU A 127 -7.64 -2.08 -1.83
N PHE A 128 -7.25 -2.54 -0.64
CA PHE A 128 -5.88 -2.41 -0.15
C PHE A 128 -4.88 -3.09 -1.07
N ASN A 129 -5.14 -4.34 -1.45
CA ASN A 129 -4.29 -5.10 -2.37
C ASN A 129 -4.22 -4.45 -3.75
N ALA A 130 -5.29 -3.78 -4.21
CA ALA A 130 -5.26 -3.03 -5.46
C ALA A 130 -4.32 -1.82 -5.34
N ILE A 131 -4.45 -1.03 -4.26
CA ILE A 131 -3.58 0.14 -3.99
C ILE A 131 -2.12 -0.28 -3.82
N GLU A 132 -1.88 -1.41 -3.16
CA GLU A 132 -0.56 -2.03 -2.97
C GLU A 132 0.18 -2.22 -4.30
N THR A 133 -0.53 -2.51 -5.40
CA THR A 133 0.11 -2.65 -6.71
C THR A 133 0.67 -1.34 -7.28
N ILE A 134 0.21 -0.18 -6.79
CA ILE A 134 0.54 1.15 -7.34
C ILE A 134 1.42 1.97 -6.39
N VAL A 135 1.09 2.03 -5.10
CA VAL A 135 1.79 2.85 -4.09
C VAL A 135 2.11 2.06 -2.81
N PRO A 136 2.78 0.90 -2.89
CA PRO A 136 2.98 0.01 -1.74
C PRO A 136 3.73 0.71 -0.60
N GLN A 137 4.78 1.46 -0.92
CA GLN A 137 5.57 2.19 0.08
C GLN A 137 4.71 3.11 0.95
N ARG A 138 3.89 3.98 0.34
CA ARG A 138 3.06 4.94 1.07
C ARG A 138 1.95 4.24 1.85
N LEU A 139 1.32 3.26 1.21
CA LEU A 139 0.27 2.44 1.83
C LEU A 139 0.78 1.73 3.09
N TYR A 140 1.93 1.06 2.99
CA TYR A 140 2.49 0.31 4.11
C TYR A 140 2.97 1.22 5.23
N VAL A 141 3.63 2.35 4.92
CA VAL A 141 4.03 3.32 5.96
C VAL A 141 2.81 3.81 6.72
N GLU A 142 1.75 4.24 6.03
CA GLU A 142 0.54 4.73 6.71
C GLU A 142 -0.17 3.63 7.49
N THR A 143 -0.24 2.41 6.96
CA THR A 143 -0.85 1.27 7.66
C THR A 143 -0.08 0.93 8.93
N LEU A 144 1.24 0.85 8.85
CA LEU A 144 2.09 0.56 10.00
C LEU A 144 1.98 1.66 11.06
N LYS A 145 1.95 2.94 10.69
CA LYS A 145 1.72 4.04 11.64
C LYS A 145 0.45 3.83 12.45
N GLN A 146 -0.65 3.44 11.79
CA GLN A 146 -1.91 3.17 12.48
C GLN A 146 -1.82 1.94 13.40
N TRP A 147 -1.19 0.85 12.95
CA TRP A 147 -1.02 -0.36 13.77
C TRP A 147 -0.07 -0.15 14.96
N PHE A 148 0.97 0.67 14.82
CA PHE A 148 1.86 1.02 15.93
C PHE A 148 1.16 1.91 16.96
N LEU A 149 0.38 2.90 16.53
CA LEU A 149 -0.39 3.75 17.44
C LEU A 149 -1.35 2.95 18.33
N ASN A 150 -1.93 1.91 17.77
CA ASN A 150 -2.84 1.04 18.50
C ASN A 150 -2.10 0.14 19.50
N ALA A 151 -0.83 -0.21 19.23
CA ALA A 151 0.00 -1.02 20.11
C ALA A 151 0.60 -0.22 21.28
N ASP A 152 1.13 0.98 21.01
CA ASP A 152 1.76 1.84 22.01
C ASP A 152 1.63 3.32 21.60
N LYS A 153 0.90 4.08 22.43
CA LYS A 153 0.65 5.52 22.22
C LYS A 153 1.91 6.37 22.40
N HIS A 154 2.98 5.83 22.97
CA HIS A 154 4.26 6.51 23.17
C HIS A 154 5.22 6.39 21.98
N ILE A 155 4.90 5.55 20.97
CA ILE A 155 5.70 5.50 19.74
C ILE A 155 5.52 6.82 18.99
N GLN A 156 6.61 7.59 18.90
CA GLN A 156 6.64 8.79 18.09
C GLN A 156 6.47 8.43 16.61
N LEU A 157 5.28 8.67 16.06
CA LEU A 157 4.92 8.42 14.65
C LEU A 157 5.90 9.00 13.64
N GLY A 158 6.57 10.09 13.99
CA GLY A 158 7.58 10.74 13.15
C GLY A 158 8.83 9.89 12.90
N ILE A 159 8.97 8.73 13.55
CA ILE A 159 10.09 7.80 13.36
C ILE A 159 9.74 6.69 12.34
N ILE A 160 8.45 6.43 12.09
CA ILE A 160 8.02 5.36 11.18
C ILE A 160 8.02 5.90 9.75
N GLU A 161 9.23 6.00 9.20
CA GLU A 161 9.49 6.36 7.81
C GLU A 161 9.97 5.14 7.02
N HIS A 162 9.92 5.24 5.69
CA HIS A 162 10.31 4.15 4.82
C HIS A 162 11.77 3.74 5.07
N GLU A 163 12.67 4.72 5.15
CA GLU A 163 14.11 4.56 5.33
C GLU A 163 14.43 3.77 6.60
N PHE A 164 13.71 4.07 7.68
CA PHE A 164 13.85 3.39 8.95
C PHE A 164 13.43 1.92 8.87
N LEU A 165 12.31 1.64 8.20
CA LEU A 165 11.80 0.29 8.01
C LEU A 165 12.66 -0.53 7.02
N VAL A 166 13.34 0.11 6.08
CA VAL A 166 14.32 -0.54 5.20
C VAL A 166 15.59 -0.92 5.96
N GLN A 167 16.03 -0.10 6.93
CA GLN A 167 17.21 -0.41 7.74
C GLN A 167 16.94 -1.55 8.73
N GLU A 168 15.76 -1.58 9.33
CA GLU A 168 15.37 -2.61 10.29
C GLU A 168 13.97 -3.21 9.99
N PRO A 169 13.85 -4.13 9.00
CA PRO A 169 12.57 -4.69 8.58
C PRO A 169 11.80 -5.43 9.68
N THR A 170 12.50 -6.00 10.67
CA THR A 170 11.88 -6.74 11.77
C THR A 170 11.03 -5.85 12.68
N ARG A 171 11.19 -4.51 12.62
CA ARG A 171 10.33 -3.58 13.36
C ARG A 171 8.87 -3.69 12.97
N VAL A 172 8.58 -4.10 11.73
CA VAL A 172 7.21 -4.38 11.24
C VAL A 172 6.48 -5.37 12.15
N LEU A 173 7.17 -6.26 12.86
CA LEU A 173 6.57 -7.24 13.76
C LEU A 173 6.11 -6.67 15.10
N ARG A 174 6.44 -5.42 15.44
CA ARG A 174 6.08 -4.77 16.72
C ARG A 174 4.72 -4.05 16.67
N VAL A 175 3.84 -4.50 15.78
CA VAL A 175 2.50 -3.96 15.59
C VAL A 175 1.55 -4.46 16.69
N ASP A 176 0.33 -3.92 16.72
CA ASP A 176 -0.73 -4.35 17.64
C ASP A 176 -0.94 -5.87 17.57
N GLU A 177 -0.99 -6.54 18.72
CA GLU A 177 -1.14 -7.99 18.81
C GLU A 177 -2.40 -8.52 18.09
N ARG A 178 -3.46 -7.70 18.01
CA ARG A 178 -4.69 -8.05 17.29
C ARG A 178 -4.46 -8.30 15.80
N VAL A 179 -3.42 -7.69 15.22
CA VAL A 179 -2.99 -7.97 13.84
C VAL A 179 -2.56 -9.43 13.68
N LEU A 180 -1.86 -9.97 14.69
CA LEU A 180 -1.38 -11.36 14.70
C LEU A 180 -2.52 -12.36 14.92
N GLN A 181 -3.59 -11.94 15.61
CA GLN A 181 -4.75 -12.77 15.90
C GLN A 181 -5.77 -12.81 14.76
N SER A 182 -5.72 -11.85 13.82
CA SER A 182 -6.64 -11.79 12.68
C SER A 182 -5.98 -12.33 11.40
N PRO A 183 -6.42 -13.47 10.83
CA PRO A 183 -5.76 -14.09 9.68
C PRO A 183 -5.58 -13.18 8.46
N LYS A 184 -6.57 -12.30 8.19
CA LYS A 184 -6.50 -11.34 7.09
C LYS A 184 -5.49 -10.23 7.33
N HIS A 185 -5.45 -9.66 8.54
CA HIS A 185 -4.46 -8.65 8.90
C HIS A 185 -3.05 -9.25 8.97
N PHE A 186 -2.92 -10.46 9.50
CA PHE A 186 -1.65 -11.18 9.53
C PHE A 186 -1.11 -11.44 8.12
N GLN A 187 -1.96 -11.82 7.17
CA GLN A 187 -1.54 -11.95 5.77
C GLN A 187 -1.02 -10.61 5.20
N LEU A 188 -1.70 -9.49 5.47
CA LEU A 188 -1.23 -8.18 5.05
C LEU A 188 0.12 -7.83 5.70
N LEU A 189 0.29 -8.14 7.00
CA LEU A 189 1.54 -7.95 7.72
C LEU A 189 2.69 -8.74 7.08
N LEU A 190 2.45 -9.98 6.67
CA LEU A 190 3.46 -10.80 6.00
C LEU A 190 3.87 -10.20 4.64
N ASN A 191 2.91 -9.70 3.85
CA ASN A 191 3.22 -9.03 2.59
C ASN A 191 4.06 -7.76 2.82
N ILE A 192 3.70 -6.97 3.84
CA ILE A 192 4.46 -5.77 4.25
C ILE A 192 5.88 -6.15 4.68
N LEU A 193 6.03 -7.18 5.51
CA LEU A 193 7.33 -7.66 5.97
C LEU A 193 8.18 -8.14 4.80
N GLU A 194 7.61 -8.93 3.88
CA GLU A 194 8.30 -9.41 2.69
C GLU A 194 8.79 -8.24 1.83
N PHE A 195 7.97 -7.23 1.63
CA PHE A 195 8.37 -6.01 0.93
C PHE A 195 9.58 -5.35 1.57
N TYR A 196 9.56 -5.14 2.90
CA TYR A 196 10.67 -4.49 3.59
C TYR A 196 11.93 -5.35 3.66
N LEU A 197 11.82 -6.68 3.73
CA LEU A 197 12.95 -7.59 3.60
C LEU A 197 13.61 -7.48 2.22
N LYS A 198 12.81 -7.40 1.14
CA LYS A 198 13.32 -7.17 -0.22
C LYS A 198 13.92 -5.77 -0.38
N ALA A 199 13.31 -4.76 0.22
CA ALA A 199 13.81 -3.38 0.22
C ALA A 199 15.16 -3.27 0.93
N ALA A 200 15.30 -3.88 2.11
CA ALA A 200 16.56 -3.92 2.87
C ALA A 200 17.70 -4.56 2.07
N ARG A 201 17.43 -5.69 1.39
CA ARG A 201 18.40 -6.33 0.49
C ARG A 201 18.80 -5.43 -0.67
N SER A 202 17.83 -4.73 -1.28
CA SER A 202 18.10 -3.75 -2.35
C SER A 202 19.02 -2.64 -1.85
N TYR A 203 18.71 -2.09 -0.68
CA TYR A 203 19.49 -1.04 -0.04
C TYR A 203 20.93 -1.48 0.26
N GLN A 204 21.10 -2.66 0.88
CA GLN A 204 22.43 -3.22 1.16
C GLN A 204 23.27 -3.42 -0.12
N LYS A 205 22.65 -3.88 -1.21
CA LYS A 205 23.32 -4.02 -2.52
C LYS A 205 23.79 -2.66 -3.05
N MET A 206 22.95 -1.64 -3.00
CA MET A 206 23.31 -0.28 -3.44
C MET A 206 24.44 0.32 -2.59
N VAL A 207 24.35 0.17 -1.27
CA VAL A 207 25.38 0.64 -0.33
C VAL A 207 26.72 -0.04 -0.64
N LYS A 208 26.73 -1.36 -0.81
CA LYS A 208 27.93 -2.13 -1.18
C LYS A 208 28.52 -1.66 -2.51
N ALA A 209 27.70 -1.44 -3.53
CA ALA A 209 28.16 -0.93 -4.83
C ALA A 209 28.79 0.46 -4.71
N LYS A 210 28.21 1.36 -3.91
CA LYS A 210 28.75 2.70 -3.64
C LYS A 210 30.07 2.67 -2.88
N TYR A 211 30.26 1.72 -1.96
CA TYR A 211 31.56 1.55 -1.30
C TYR A 211 32.61 1.03 -2.28
N LEU A 212 32.29 0.02 -3.08
CA LEU A 212 33.22 -0.55 -4.05
C LEU A 212 33.65 0.45 -5.13
N SER A 213 32.72 1.30 -5.62
CA SER A 213 33.04 2.31 -6.63
C SER A 213 34.00 3.40 -6.13
N LYS A 214 33.96 3.72 -4.83
CA LYS A 214 34.94 4.63 -4.21
C LYS A 214 36.35 4.05 -4.24
N PHE A 215 36.51 2.75 -3.97
CA PHE A 215 37.82 2.10 -4.01
C PHE A 215 38.40 1.92 -5.42
N THR A 216 37.56 1.93 -6.45
CA THR A 216 38.01 1.87 -7.86
C THR A 216 38.27 3.23 -8.49
N SER A 217 37.80 4.32 -7.86
CA SER A 217 37.97 5.69 -8.33
C SER A 217 39.29 6.33 -7.88
N ASP A 218 39.97 5.73 -6.89
CA ASP A 218 41.23 6.21 -6.31
C ASP A 218 42.48 5.52 -6.93
N LYS A 219 42.35 4.99 -8.16
CA LYS A 219 43.45 4.42 -8.96
C LYS A 219 43.46 5.06 -10.34
#